data_AF-A0A533XI17-F1
#
_entry.id   AF-A0A533XI17-F1
#
_cell.length_a   1.000
_cell.length_b   1.000
_cell.length_c   1.000
_cell.angle_alpha   90.00
_cell.angle_beta   90.00
_cell.angle_gamma   90.00
#
_symmetry.space_group_name_H-M   'P 1'
#
loop_
_entity.id
_entity.type
_entity.pdbx_description
1 polymer ?
#
loop_
_entity_poly.entity_id
_entity_poly.type
_entity_poly.pdbx_seq_one_letter_code
_entity_poly.pdbx_strand_id
1 'polypeptide(L)'
;MFLKRYNPAYDFFLIQYFREGGIEFDENTTFDEADQRELFSIGLTSMTPHEKLFCSYVRSWRMHPEARPSYYELFDKAIGGSGSPDAKRLLRLESNKIQRNGKLVFSEREAAVSISEFYRKFLRNPLKMELERGGGGKDVTKFFSMEELRPLLEVRQIADEEEKEKLRNGIAKHLLEWFSSITPEKVESDIQRILREHEEVDDHMKLLPDDPTAK
;
A
#
# COMPACT_ATOMS: atom_id res chain seq x y z
N MET A 1 8.08 5.24 13.61
CA MET A 1 8.44 5.80 12.28
C MET A 1 7.83 4.92 11.20
N PHE A 2 7.25 5.50 10.15
CA PHE A 2 6.48 4.77 9.16
C PHE A 2 7.06 4.90 7.75
N LEU A 3 6.93 3.84 6.98
CA LEU A 3 7.27 3.77 5.57
C LEU A 3 6.04 3.28 4.82
N LYS A 4 5.76 3.89 3.67
CA LYS A 4 4.70 3.40 2.80
C LYS A 4 5.26 2.26 1.96
N ARG A 5 4.51 1.17 1.82
CA ARG A 5 4.85 0.13 0.84
C ARG A 5 4.86 0.66 -0.58
N TYR A 6 3.94 1.59 -0.86
CA TYR A 6 3.81 2.30 -2.12
C TYR A 6 4.05 3.79 -1.91
N ASN A 7 5.07 4.35 -2.55
CA ASN A 7 5.42 5.76 -2.44
C ASN A 7 5.96 6.29 -3.77
N PRO A 8 5.31 7.28 -4.41
CA PRO A 8 5.80 7.86 -5.66
C PRO A 8 7.26 8.35 -5.59
N ALA A 9 7.73 8.75 -4.41
CA ALA A 9 9.12 9.15 -4.21
C ALA A 9 10.12 8.02 -4.56
N TYR A 10 9.72 6.74 -4.44
CA TYR A 10 10.56 5.60 -4.78
C TYR A 10 10.91 5.54 -6.27
N ASP A 11 9.96 5.91 -7.15
CA ASP A 11 10.18 5.94 -8.60
C ASP A 11 11.31 6.92 -8.96
N PHE A 12 11.33 8.09 -8.30
CA PHE A 12 12.40 9.07 -8.52
C PHE A 12 13.80 8.51 -8.23
N PHE A 13 13.96 7.81 -7.11
CA PHE A 13 15.25 7.17 -6.78
C PHE A 13 15.61 6.04 -7.74
N LEU A 14 14.62 5.29 -8.21
CA LEU A 14 14.81 4.23 -9.22
C LEU A 14 15.25 4.82 -10.56
N ILE A 15 14.60 5.87 -11.03
CA ILE A 15 14.99 6.60 -12.25
C ILE A 15 16.42 7.09 -12.14
N GLN A 16 16.79 7.70 -11.01
CA GLN A 16 18.15 8.15 -10.80
C GLN A 16 19.13 6.97 -10.85
N TYR A 17 18.84 5.88 -10.17
CA TYR A 17 19.68 4.68 -10.16
C TYR A 17 19.87 4.13 -11.58
N PHE A 18 18.81 4.04 -12.38
CA PHE A 18 18.90 3.58 -13.78
C PHE A 18 19.78 4.51 -14.63
N ARG A 19 19.64 5.83 -14.47
CA ARG A 19 20.47 6.84 -15.16
C ARG A 19 21.95 6.74 -14.77
N GLU A 20 22.27 6.49 -13.50
CA GLU A 20 23.64 6.24 -13.04
C GLU A 20 24.24 4.99 -13.69
N GLY A 21 23.40 3.99 -14.01
CA GLY A 21 23.77 2.82 -14.79
C GLY A 21 23.83 3.02 -16.30
N GLY A 22 23.63 4.24 -16.81
CA GLY A 22 23.64 4.55 -18.25
C GLY A 22 22.34 4.21 -19.00
N ILE A 23 21.27 3.85 -18.28
CA ILE A 23 19.96 3.58 -18.87
C ILE A 23 19.24 4.92 -19.06
N GLU A 24 18.96 5.28 -20.31
CA GLU A 24 18.24 6.51 -20.64
C GLU A 24 16.74 6.37 -20.28
N PHE A 25 16.43 6.50 -19.01
CA PHE A 25 15.08 6.36 -18.46
C PHE A 25 14.71 7.61 -17.65
N ASP A 26 13.48 8.06 -17.75
CA ASP A 26 13.00 9.26 -17.06
C ASP A 26 11.50 9.22 -16.74
N GLU A 27 10.97 10.32 -16.23
CA GLU A 27 9.57 10.50 -15.81
C GLU A 27 8.57 10.49 -16.98
N ASN A 28 9.05 10.72 -18.21
CA ASN A 28 8.22 10.79 -19.42
C ASN A 28 8.24 9.48 -20.22
N THR A 29 9.21 8.60 -19.95
CA THR A 29 9.31 7.29 -20.60
C THR A 29 7.99 6.52 -20.42
N THR A 30 7.44 6.00 -21.50
CA THR A 30 6.22 5.19 -21.48
C THR A 30 6.52 3.73 -21.13
N PHE A 31 5.49 2.96 -20.78
CA PHE A 31 5.66 1.52 -20.58
C PHE A 31 6.20 0.85 -21.84
N ASP A 32 5.66 1.15 -23.02
CA ASP A 32 6.06 0.53 -24.29
C ASP A 32 7.55 0.78 -24.61
N GLU A 33 8.04 1.99 -24.39
CA GLU A 33 9.45 2.33 -24.55
C GLU A 33 10.34 1.56 -23.56
N ALA A 34 9.88 1.40 -22.32
CA ALA A 34 10.60 0.65 -21.30
C ALA A 34 10.59 -0.87 -21.57
N ASP A 35 9.48 -1.42 -22.06
CA ASP A 35 9.30 -2.82 -22.43
C ASP A 35 10.19 -3.20 -23.61
N GLN A 36 10.23 -2.36 -24.65
CA GLN A 36 11.15 -2.55 -25.78
C GLN A 36 12.62 -2.62 -25.31
N ARG A 37 13.01 -1.72 -24.40
CA ARG A 37 14.36 -1.71 -23.81
C ARG A 37 14.66 -2.95 -22.96
N GLU A 38 13.69 -3.46 -22.20
CA GLU A 38 13.84 -4.73 -21.47
C GLU A 38 14.05 -5.90 -22.43
N LEU A 39 13.27 -5.97 -23.50
CA LEU A 39 13.37 -7.03 -24.52
C LEU A 39 14.75 -7.07 -25.19
N PHE A 40 15.35 -5.92 -25.48
CA PHE A 40 16.74 -5.86 -25.98
C PHE A 40 17.75 -6.40 -24.97
N SER A 41 17.45 -6.30 -23.68
CA SER A 41 18.35 -6.72 -22.60
C SER A 41 18.29 -8.24 -22.36
N ILE A 42 17.18 -8.93 -22.71
CA ILE A 42 17.02 -10.39 -22.57
C ILE A 42 18.07 -11.18 -23.37
N GLY A 43 18.64 -10.59 -24.42
CA GLY A 43 19.70 -11.20 -25.25
C GLY A 43 21.13 -11.02 -24.75
N LEU A 44 21.36 -10.30 -23.64
CA LEU A 44 22.70 -10.01 -23.14
C LEU A 44 23.27 -11.20 -22.37
N THR A 45 24.52 -11.58 -22.66
CA THR A 45 25.27 -12.63 -21.97
C THR A 45 25.62 -12.27 -20.52
N SER A 46 25.60 -10.98 -20.18
CA SER A 46 25.76 -10.50 -18.81
C SER A 46 25.02 -9.18 -18.61
N MET A 47 24.27 -9.06 -17.52
CA MET A 47 23.61 -7.83 -17.09
C MET A 47 24.29 -7.24 -15.85
N THR A 48 24.46 -5.92 -15.85
CA THR A 48 24.83 -5.12 -14.69
C THR A 48 23.73 -5.14 -13.62
N PRO A 49 24.02 -4.78 -12.35
CA PRO A 49 22.99 -4.64 -11.32
C PRO A 49 21.88 -3.65 -11.70
N HIS A 50 22.22 -2.55 -12.38
CA HIS A 50 21.27 -1.56 -12.86
C HIS A 50 20.30 -2.16 -13.89
N GLU A 51 20.81 -2.89 -14.88
CA GLU A 51 19.97 -3.55 -15.90
C GLU A 51 19.09 -4.64 -15.30
N LYS A 52 19.61 -5.43 -14.35
CA LYS A 52 18.80 -6.45 -13.64
C LYS A 52 17.64 -5.82 -12.88
N LEU A 53 17.89 -4.70 -12.18
CA LEU A 53 16.85 -4.00 -11.45
C LEU A 53 15.86 -3.32 -12.41
N PHE A 54 16.34 -2.74 -13.51
CA PHE A 54 15.50 -2.16 -14.55
C PHE A 54 14.55 -3.21 -15.14
N CYS A 55 15.04 -4.40 -15.48
CA CYS A 55 14.19 -5.49 -15.97
C CYS A 55 13.14 -5.90 -14.93
N SER A 56 13.52 -5.96 -13.66
CA SER A 56 12.57 -6.25 -12.57
C SER A 56 11.50 -5.17 -12.45
N TYR A 57 11.89 -3.90 -12.57
CA TYR A 57 11.00 -2.75 -12.56
C TYR A 57 9.99 -2.81 -13.71
N VAL A 58 10.45 -3.02 -14.95
CA VAL A 58 9.57 -3.12 -16.14
C VAL A 58 8.60 -4.30 -16.02
N ARG A 59 9.06 -5.45 -15.52
CA ARG A 59 8.18 -6.61 -15.25
C ARG A 59 7.09 -6.30 -14.22
N SER A 60 7.41 -5.53 -13.18
CA SER A 60 6.40 -5.05 -12.23
C SER A 60 5.43 -4.05 -12.88
N TRP A 61 5.90 -3.23 -13.81
CA TRP A 61 5.06 -2.26 -14.54
C TRP A 61 4.07 -2.96 -15.47
N ARG A 62 4.46 -4.09 -16.08
CA ARG A 62 3.61 -4.86 -17.00
C ARG A 62 2.25 -5.29 -16.40
N MET A 63 2.15 -5.42 -15.09
CA MET A 63 0.88 -5.75 -14.40
C MET A 63 -0.14 -4.62 -14.47
N HIS A 64 0.33 -3.36 -14.49
CA HIS A 64 -0.48 -2.15 -14.54
C HIS A 64 0.23 -1.09 -15.41
N PRO A 65 0.23 -1.23 -16.76
CA PRO A 65 0.97 -0.34 -17.66
C PRO A 65 0.64 1.15 -17.49
N GLU A 66 -0.55 1.46 -17.02
CA GLU A 66 -1.03 2.81 -16.71
C GLU A 66 -0.38 3.45 -15.47
N ALA A 67 0.26 2.66 -14.60
CA ALA A 67 0.77 3.11 -13.31
C ALA A 67 2.21 2.65 -13.06
N ARG A 68 3.11 3.61 -12.86
CA ARG A 68 4.52 3.33 -12.61
C ARG A 68 4.76 2.55 -11.30
N PRO A 69 5.63 1.54 -11.30
CA PRO A 69 6.06 0.85 -10.10
C PRO A 69 6.67 1.80 -9.07
N SER A 70 6.07 1.88 -7.90
CA SER A 70 6.54 2.71 -6.79
C SER A 70 6.62 1.89 -5.50
N TYR A 71 7.15 0.67 -5.63
CA TYR A 71 7.24 -0.33 -4.57
C TYR A 71 8.52 -0.17 -3.73
N TYR A 72 8.38 -0.29 -2.41
CA TYR A 72 9.51 -0.24 -1.49
C TYR A 72 10.59 -1.28 -1.84
N GLU A 73 10.19 -2.50 -2.21
CA GLU A 73 11.09 -3.62 -2.45
C GLU A 73 12.01 -3.41 -3.68
N LEU A 74 11.58 -2.60 -4.66
CA LEU A 74 12.44 -2.21 -5.79
C LEU A 74 13.40 -1.09 -5.38
N PHE A 75 12.88 -0.09 -4.66
CA PHE A 75 13.67 1.03 -4.15
C PHE A 75 14.77 0.58 -3.19
N ASP A 76 14.48 -0.36 -2.28
CA ASP A 76 15.44 -0.90 -1.32
C ASP A 76 16.65 -1.52 -2.02
N LYS A 77 16.41 -2.23 -3.14
CA LYS A 77 17.48 -2.79 -3.98
C LYS A 77 18.32 -1.72 -4.66
N ALA A 78 17.73 -0.62 -5.12
CA ALA A 78 18.45 0.48 -5.76
C ALA A 78 19.42 1.16 -4.79
N ILE A 79 19.03 1.27 -3.52
CA ILE A 79 19.93 1.76 -2.48
C ILE A 79 20.85 0.63 -1.97
N GLY A 80 20.75 -0.61 -2.41
CA GLY A 80 21.61 -1.68 -1.88
C GLY A 80 21.29 -2.03 -0.43
N GLY A 81 20.02 -1.94 -0.05
CA GLY A 81 19.50 -2.63 1.11
C GLY A 81 19.52 -4.14 0.88
N SER A 82 19.93 -4.90 1.90
CA SER A 82 19.93 -6.37 1.90
C SER A 82 19.06 -6.92 3.05
N GLY A 83 18.12 -6.13 3.56
CA GLY A 83 17.38 -6.45 4.79
C GLY A 83 16.36 -5.39 5.19
N SER A 84 15.96 -5.37 6.47
CA SER A 84 14.96 -4.44 6.99
C SER A 84 15.35 -2.96 6.76
N PRO A 85 14.37 -2.06 6.57
CA PRO A 85 14.62 -0.65 6.27
C PRO A 85 15.52 0.04 7.32
N ASP A 86 16.69 0.58 6.92
CA ASP A 86 17.48 1.46 7.80
C ASP A 86 16.88 2.88 7.78
N ALA A 87 16.03 3.16 8.77
CA ALA A 87 15.43 4.47 9.02
C ALA A 87 16.43 5.64 8.96
N LYS A 88 17.64 5.48 9.52
CA LYS A 88 18.65 6.54 9.54
C LYS A 88 19.18 6.81 8.14
N ARG A 89 19.33 5.78 7.33
CA ARG A 89 19.70 5.90 5.92
C ARG A 89 18.62 6.62 5.12
N LEU A 90 17.35 6.26 5.29
CA LEU A 90 16.24 6.90 4.58
C LEU A 90 16.12 8.39 4.95
N LEU A 91 16.29 8.73 6.23
CA LEU A 91 16.35 10.12 6.68
C LEU A 91 17.52 10.89 6.05
N ARG A 92 18.69 10.27 5.92
CA ARG A 92 19.84 10.89 5.22
C ARG A 92 19.55 11.10 3.74
N LEU A 93 18.88 10.15 3.07
CA LEU A 93 18.48 10.29 1.67
C LEU A 93 17.48 11.45 1.48
N GLU A 94 16.48 11.53 2.36
CA GLU A 94 15.49 12.62 2.39
C GLU A 94 16.16 13.99 2.67
N SER A 95 17.19 14.03 3.52
CA SER A 95 17.93 15.26 3.86
C SER A 95 18.89 15.71 2.75
N ASN A 96 19.53 14.76 2.05
CA ASN A 96 20.61 15.03 1.10
C ASN A 96 20.12 15.30 -0.33
N LYS A 97 18.88 14.94 -0.67
CA LYS A 97 18.32 15.17 -2.00
C LYS A 97 16.84 15.53 -1.94
N ILE A 98 16.56 16.79 -2.29
CA ILE A 98 15.36 17.20 -3.01
C ILE A 98 14.07 17.11 -2.19
N GLN A 99 13.83 18.15 -1.38
CA GLN A 99 12.49 18.50 -0.86
C GLN A 99 11.41 18.59 -1.96
N ARG A 100 11.78 18.65 -3.25
CA ARG A 100 10.84 18.76 -4.37
C ARG A 100 10.12 17.47 -4.76
N ASN A 101 10.63 16.28 -4.41
CA ASN A 101 10.17 15.04 -5.06
C ASN A 101 9.54 13.99 -4.11
N GLY A 102 9.28 14.36 -2.86
CA GLY A 102 8.45 13.60 -1.94
C GLY A 102 9.17 13.12 -0.68
N LYS A 103 8.37 12.64 0.27
CA LYS A 103 8.79 12.25 1.63
C LYS A 103 8.95 10.73 1.71
N LEU A 104 10.06 10.25 2.26
CA LEU A 104 10.32 8.81 2.41
C LEU A 104 9.81 8.30 3.76
N VAL A 105 10.07 9.09 4.80
CA VAL A 105 9.86 8.69 6.19
C VAL A 105 8.72 9.49 6.80
N PHE A 106 7.73 8.84 7.38
CA PHE A 106 6.57 9.51 7.97
C PHE A 106 6.57 9.41 9.50
N SER A 107 6.23 10.51 10.16
CA SER A 107 5.89 10.49 11.60
C SER A 107 4.57 9.75 11.82
N GLU A 108 4.29 9.37 13.07
CA GLU A 108 3.00 8.78 13.49
C GLU A 108 1.83 9.67 13.07
N ARG A 109 1.93 10.97 13.39
CA ARG A 109 0.90 11.95 13.04
C ARG A 109 0.64 12.01 11.54
N GLU A 110 1.70 12.03 10.72
CA GLU A 110 1.56 12.08 9.27
C GLU A 110 0.96 10.80 8.69
N ALA A 111 1.35 9.65 9.23
CA ALA A 111 0.74 8.37 8.87
C ALA A 111 -0.76 8.38 9.22
N ALA A 112 -1.11 8.85 10.42
CA ALA A 112 -2.49 8.93 10.89
C ALA A 112 -3.36 9.85 10.02
N VAL A 113 -2.85 11.03 9.66
CA VAL A 113 -3.51 11.94 8.72
C VAL A 113 -3.70 11.27 7.36
N SER A 114 -2.67 10.61 6.82
CA SER A 114 -2.75 9.93 5.52
C SER A 114 -3.76 8.79 5.50
N ILE A 115 -3.86 8.01 6.59
CA ILE A 115 -4.82 6.91 6.73
C ILE A 115 -6.24 7.47 6.84
N SER A 116 -6.47 8.46 7.72
CA SER A 116 -7.80 9.08 7.87
C SER A 116 -8.28 9.71 6.55
N GLU A 117 -7.40 10.37 5.80
CA GLU A 117 -7.70 10.93 4.48
C GLU A 117 -8.06 9.86 3.45
N PHE A 118 -7.41 8.70 3.48
CA PHE A 118 -7.76 7.57 2.62
C PHE A 118 -9.21 7.12 2.87
N TYR A 119 -9.56 6.84 4.14
CA TYR A 119 -10.93 6.45 4.51
C TYR A 119 -11.93 7.53 4.13
N ARG A 120 -11.61 8.80 4.38
CA ARG A 120 -12.47 9.94 4.03
C ARG A 120 -12.75 10.00 2.53
N LYS A 121 -11.70 9.95 1.70
CA LYS A 121 -11.78 10.19 0.26
C LYS A 121 -12.33 9.00 -0.52
N PHE A 122 -11.95 7.78 -0.15
CA PHE A 122 -12.24 6.59 -0.96
C PHE A 122 -13.36 5.72 -0.41
N LEU A 123 -13.73 5.87 0.87
CA LEU A 123 -14.78 5.05 1.49
C LEU A 123 -15.94 5.90 1.99
N ARG A 124 -15.69 6.83 2.92
CA ARG A 124 -16.72 7.65 3.57
C ARG A 124 -17.50 8.50 2.57
N ASN A 125 -16.81 9.39 1.86
CA ASN A 125 -17.47 10.34 0.97
C ASN A 125 -18.17 9.64 -0.21
N PRO A 126 -17.56 8.65 -0.89
CA PRO A 126 -18.25 7.91 -1.94
C PRO A 126 -19.48 7.16 -1.43
N LEU A 127 -19.38 6.42 -0.30
CA LEU A 127 -20.53 5.72 0.27
C LEU A 127 -21.66 6.68 0.66
N LYS A 128 -21.32 7.82 1.28
CA LYS A 128 -22.28 8.87 1.62
C LYS A 128 -23.02 9.37 0.36
N MET A 129 -22.28 9.63 -0.71
CA MET A 129 -22.84 10.11 -1.96
C MET A 129 -23.76 9.08 -2.63
N GLU A 130 -23.41 7.78 -2.59
CA GLU A 130 -24.29 6.73 -3.11
C GLU A 130 -25.60 6.68 -2.30
N LEU A 131 -25.52 6.73 -0.97
CA LEU A 131 -26.70 6.73 -0.10
C LEU A 131 -27.59 7.96 -0.31
N GLU A 132 -27.01 9.15 -0.47
CA GLU A 132 -27.74 10.40 -0.74
C GLU A 132 -28.45 10.39 -2.10
N ARG A 133 -27.92 9.65 -3.08
CA ARG A 133 -28.53 9.46 -4.40
C ARG A 133 -29.62 8.38 -4.42
N GLY A 134 -29.88 7.72 -3.29
CA GLY A 134 -30.77 6.56 -3.24
C GLY A 134 -30.19 5.31 -3.91
N GLY A 135 -28.85 5.23 -4.00
CA GLY A 135 -28.14 4.05 -4.47
C GLY A 135 -28.41 2.85 -3.56
N GLY A 136 -28.62 1.69 -4.18
CA GLY A 136 -28.94 0.43 -3.50
C GLY A 136 -28.21 -0.74 -4.15
N GLY A 137 -28.42 -1.95 -3.64
CA GLY A 137 -27.83 -3.15 -4.23
C GLY A 137 -26.31 -3.05 -4.44
N LYS A 138 -25.85 -3.18 -5.69
CA LYS A 138 -24.42 -3.19 -6.05
C LYS A 138 -23.70 -1.88 -5.80
N ASP A 139 -24.40 -0.74 -5.84
CA ASP A 139 -23.79 0.58 -5.66
C ASP A 139 -23.27 0.77 -4.23
N VAL A 140 -23.88 0.06 -3.28
CA VAL A 140 -23.55 0.12 -1.87
C VAL A 140 -22.70 -1.08 -1.44
N THR A 141 -22.98 -2.28 -1.96
CA THR A 141 -22.22 -3.49 -1.55
C THR A 141 -20.77 -3.50 -2.00
N LYS A 142 -20.37 -2.63 -2.96
CA LYS A 142 -18.96 -2.47 -3.35
C LYS A 142 -18.06 -1.92 -2.23
N PHE A 143 -18.65 -1.37 -1.17
CA PHE A 143 -17.93 -0.89 0.02
C PHE A 143 -17.82 -1.93 1.14
N PHE A 144 -18.44 -3.10 0.97
CA PHE A 144 -18.54 -4.11 2.02
C PHE A 144 -17.35 -5.05 1.94
N SER A 145 -16.78 -5.39 3.10
CA SER A 145 -15.86 -6.52 3.18
C SER A 145 -16.63 -7.83 3.23
N MET A 146 -15.91 -8.95 3.28
CA MET A 146 -16.53 -10.27 3.44
C MET A 146 -17.33 -10.40 4.75
N GLU A 147 -16.96 -9.64 5.78
CA GLU A 147 -17.68 -9.65 7.07
C GLU A 147 -19.06 -9.03 6.92
N GLU A 148 -19.17 -7.88 6.26
CA GLU A 148 -20.46 -7.24 6.00
C GLU A 148 -21.29 -7.97 4.94
N LEU A 149 -20.65 -8.68 4.01
CA LEU A 149 -21.36 -9.50 3.03
C LEU A 149 -21.96 -10.77 3.64
N ARG A 150 -21.34 -11.36 4.67
CA ARG A 150 -21.76 -12.65 5.24
C ARG A 150 -23.25 -12.67 5.68
N PRO A 151 -23.78 -11.69 6.43
CA PRO A 151 -25.20 -11.65 6.77
C PRO A 151 -26.12 -11.63 5.54
N LEU A 152 -25.73 -10.93 4.47
CA LEU A 152 -26.50 -10.89 3.22
C LEU A 152 -26.49 -12.22 2.47
N LEU A 153 -25.42 -13.01 2.64
CA LEU A 153 -25.28 -14.34 2.06
C LEU A 153 -26.03 -15.40 2.85
N GLU A 154 -26.12 -15.27 4.17
CA GLU A 154 -26.82 -16.22 5.06
C GLU A 154 -28.36 -16.10 4.92
N VAL A 155 -28.85 -14.91 4.59
CA VAL A 155 -30.28 -14.62 4.36
C VAL A 155 -30.81 -15.20 3.02
N ARG A 156 -29.95 -15.85 2.22
CA ARG A 156 -30.18 -16.16 0.78
C ARG A 156 -31.29 -17.16 0.41
N GLN A 157 -32.16 -17.61 1.30
CA GLN A 157 -33.20 -18.58 0.90
C GLN A 157 -34.65 -18.19 1.21
N ILE A 158 -34.94 -17.18 2.05
CA ILE A 158 -36.32 -16.97 2.55
C ILE A 158 -36.76 -15.49 2.58
N ALA A 159 -35.83 -14.52 2.58
CA ALA A 159 -36.19 -13.10 2.73
C ALA A 159 -36.55 -12.39 1.41
N ASP A 160 -37.57 -11.53 1.48
CA ASP A 160 -37.99 -10.62 0.40
C ASP A 160 -36.84 -9.66 0.03
N GLU A 161 -36.79 -9.20 -1.22
CA GLU A 161 -35.79 -8.22 -1.66
C GLU A 161 -35.90 -6.91 -0.88
N GLU A 162 -37.09 -6.55 -0.38
CA GLU A 162 -37.25 -5.40 0.51
C GLU A 162 -36.51 -5.59 1.84
N GLU A 163 -36.51 -6.79 2.42
CA GLU A 163 -35.80 -7.10 3.66
C GLU A 163 -34.28 -7.11 3.43
N LYS A 164 -33.82 -7.68 2.31
CA LYS A 164 -32.40 -7.62 1.93
C LYS A 164 -31.94 -6.19 1.70
N GLU A 165 -32.77 -5.35 1.11
CA GLU A 165 -32.45 -3.94 0.90
C GLU A 165 -32.43 -3.16 2.21
N LYS A 166 -33.35 -3.43 3.14
CA LYS A 166 -33.29 -2.87 4.51
C LYS A 166 -32.00 -3.28 5.23
N LEU A 167 -31.60 -4.55 5.13
CA LEU A 167 -30.36 -5.04 5.73
C LEU A 167 -29.12 -4.39 5.09
N ARG A 168 -29.05 -4.31 3.74
CA ARG A 168 -27.99 -3.59 3.01
C ARG A 168 -27.87 -2.15 3.49
N ASN A 169 -28.99 -1.44 3.57
CA ASN A 169 -29.00 -0.05 4.02
C ASN A 169 -28.61 0.11 5.49
N GLY A 170 -28.97 -0.85 6.36
CA GLY A 170 -28.52 -0.89 7.75
C GLY A 170 -27.00 -1.02 7.86
N ILE A 171 -26.42 -1.98 7.14
CA ILE A 171 -24.96 -2.19 7.08
C ILE A 171 -24.25 -0.95 6.54
N ALA A 172 -24.77 -0.36 5.45
CA ALA A 172 -24.18 0.82 4.83
C ALA A 172 -24.15 2.04 5.76
N LYS A 173 -25.23 2.26 6.52
CA LYS A 173 -25.28 3.32 7.54
C LYS A 173 -24.28 3.08 8.66
N HIS A 174 -24.19 1.85 9.15
CA HIS A 174 -23.21 1.46 10.17
C HIS A 174 -21.78 1.68 9.68
N LEU A 175 -21.46 1.26 8.45
CA LEU A 175 -20.16 1.52 7.83
C LEU A 175 -19.88 3.01 7.69
N LEU A 176 -20.87 3.81 7.28
CA LEU A 176 -20.71 5.25 7.15
C LEU A 176 -20.41 5.92 8.50
N GLU A 177 -21.08 5.50 9.58
CA GLU A 177 -20.80 5.95 10.94
C GLU A 177 -19.39 5.55 11.37
N TRP A 178 -19.01 4.30 11.14
CA TRP A 178 -17.67 3.81 11.44
C TRP A 178 -16.60 4.60 10.68
N PHE A 179 -16.72 4.77 9.37
CA PHE A 179 -15.80 5.58 8.57
C PHE A 179 -15.74 7.05 9.00
N SER A 180 -16.86 7.60 9.48
CA SER A 180 -16.92 8.96 10.02
C SER A 180 -16.17 9.09 11.35
N SER A 181 -16.04 7.99 12.08
CA SER A 181 -15.32 7.94 13.35
C SER A 181 -13.79 7.88 13.18
N ILE A 182 -13.28 7.60 11.97
CA ILE A 182 -11.83 7.48 11.68
C ILE A 182 -11.21 8.87 11.49
N THR A 183 -10.79 9.49 12.60
CA THR A 183 -10.10 10.78 12.60
C THR A 183 -8.59 10.61 12.76
N PRO A 184 -7.77 11.61 12.39
CA PRO A 184 -6.32 11.53 12.59
C PRO A 184 -5.93 11.24 14.05
N GLU A 185 -6.63 11.83 15.02
CA GLU A 185 -6.34 11.66 16.45
C GLU A 185 -6.61 10.22 16.92
N LYS A 186 -7.71 9.62 16.46
CA LYS A 186 -8.03 8.22 16.77
C LYS A 186 -7.05 7.26 16.13
N VAL A 187 -6.72 7.48 14.86
CA VAL A 187 -5.74 6.65 14.15
C VAL A 187 -4.35 6.75 14.79
N GLU A 188 -3.94 7.95 15.20
CA GLU A 188 -2.67 8.16 15.91
C GLU A 188 -2.65 7.42 17.25
N SER A 189 -3.74 7.51 18.02
CA SER A 189 -3.89 6.74 19.27
C SER A 189 -3.84 5.23 19.03
N ASP A 190 -4.47 4.73 17.96
CA ASP A 190 -4.44 3.31 17.60
C ASP A 190 -3.03 2.86 17.18
N ILE A 191 -2.33 3.68 16.40
CA ILE A 191 -0.93 3.44 16.03
C ILE A 191 -0.07 3.30 17.30
N GLN A 192 -0.18 4.26 18.23
CA GLN A 192 0.59 4.24 19.47
C GLN A 192 0.26 3.04 20.34
N ARG A 193 -1.02 2.66 20.42
CA ARG A 193 -1.45 1.46 21.14
C ARG A 193 -0.83 0.20 20.55
N ILE A 194 -0.94 0.00 19.23
CA ILE A 194 -0.41 -1.18 18.54
C ILE A 194 1.11 -1.26 18.68
N LEU A 195 1.82 -0.13 18.53
CA LEU A 195 3.27 -0.10 18.71
C LEU A 195 3.67 -0.50 20.12
N ARG A 196 3.00 0.04 21.15
CA ARG A 196 3.24 -0.37 22.55
C ARG A 196 2.94 -1.85 22.78
N GLU A 197 1.82 -2.35 22.28
CA GLU A 197 1.46 -3.78 22.40
C GLU A 197 2.52 -4.68 21.77
N HIS A 198 3.15 -4.27 20.66
CA HIS A 198 4.25 -5.03 20.04
C HIS A 198 5.61 -4.86 20.72
N GLU A 199 5.87 -3.73 21.39
CA GLU A 199 7.11 -3.50 22.13
C GLU A 199 7.08 -4.11 23.54
N GLU A 200 5.90 -4.19 24.18
CA GLU A 200 5.73 -4.63 25.56
C GLU A 200 5.39 -6.13 25.70
N VAL A 201 4.92 -6.80 24.64
CA VAL A 201 4.57 -8.23 24.69
C VAL A 201 5.69 -9.10 24.13
N ASP A 202 6.60 -9.50 25.02
CA ASP A 202 7.72 -10.43 24.79
C ASP A 202 7.32 -11.84 24.29
N ASP A 203 6.03 -12.16 24.21
CA ASP A 203 5.57 -13.54 23.94
C ASP A 203 5.52 -13.93 22.45
N HIS A 204 5.52 -12.99 21.50
CA HIS A 204 5.41 -13.34 20.08
C HIS A 204 6.74 -13.67 19.39
N MET A 205 7.87 -13.33 20.03
CA MET A 205 9.23 -13.51 19.48
C MET A 205 10.05 -14.56 20.25
N LYS A 206 9.44 -15.26 21.21
CA LYS A 206 10.07 -16.43 21.83
C LYS A 206 10.16 -17.54 20.79
N LEU A 207 11.34 -17.71 20.21
CA LEU A 207 11.76 -19.01 19.70
C LEU A 207 11.50 -20.00 20.84
N LEU A 208 10.58 -20.93 20.61
CA LEU A 208 10.37 -22.03 21.55
C LEU A 208 11.74 -22.65 21.82
N PRO A 209 12.14 -22.84 23.09
CA PRO A 209 13.42 -23.48 23.39
C PRO A 209 13.44 -24.84 22.68
N ASP A 210 14.54 -25.11 21.97
CA ASP A 210 14.78 -26.39 21.32
C ASP A 210 14.41 -27.52 22.28
N ASP A 211 13.48 -28.37 21.84
CA ASP A 211 12.96 -29.49 22.60
C ASP A 211 14.13 -30.38 23.09
N PRO A 212 14.37 -30.49 24.41
CA PRO A 212 15.45 -31.31 24.95
C PRO A 212 15.18 -32.81 24.87
N THR A 213 14.11 -33.25 24.18
CA THR A 213 13.80 -34.67 23.97
C THR A 213 14.31 -35.28 22.66
N ALA A 214 15.05 -34.52 21.84
CA ALA A 214 15.83 -35.11 20.75
C ALA A 214 17.09 -35.83 21.29
N LYS A 215 16.93 -37.06 21.77
CA LYS A 215 17.98 -38.06 21.91
C LYS A 215 17.88 -39.09 20.78
#